data_AF-I3Y788-F1
#
_entry.id   AF-I3Y788-F1
#
_cell.length_a   1.000
_cell.length_b   1.000
_cell.length_c   1.000
_cell.angle_alpha   90.00
_cell.angle_beta   90.00
_cell.angle_gamma   90.00
#
_symmetry.space_group_name_H-M   'P 1'
#
loop_
_entity.id
_entity.type
_entity.pdbx_description
1 polymer ?
#
loop_
_entity_poly.entity_id
_entity_poly.type
_entity_poly.pdbx_seq_one_letter_code
_entity_poly.pdbx_strand_id
1 'polypeptide(L)'
;MRQFRAQLDEWEKGIERAERQNNVGELLRLSTLLLRQKQEVGDGVRWSPTAVDACDDLLIPLREMVSQQVAGWIPRQSCHNAIDVGSFRHRIEKAIGSLKDLAFESEARALEQQSRRAILQVEKRQRFALTLAESDDYPRQPEPSESTPVRDLHDDIEKGERLIEGVQAAQGVLEDQEIQARVDAIKLRLQQLRAALQRQRARLGELYDVALDSDEALKDALLKANRLRHIFLGTPDEGGVGEMVVQLERVLSDVADWESGEVGVERLETLLRQQSAQQLAELETFLADSDIEPAWTMGAIYQGLVESRLSGARRRSAEWVRLRLKSDNQVAELGAEACVMLERELKNAPAYLADDDRARIEQLVVAVRQRQAEHAEQKRRARVIAWQQRFCALGSMEQIDRHATEELLKTLRGPPDELLPSEKAMLDPVMAALTAHLDQMSMDEIVARIEQLTLERQRKLYQRLAARFADTDVEAEAV
;
A
#
# COMPACT_ATOMS: atom_id res chain seq x y z
N MET A 1 -24.63 14.28 97.59
CA MET A 1 -24.88 15.74 97.55
C MET A 1 -23.78 16.55 96.85
N ARG A 2 -22.50 16.56 97.29
CA ARG A 2 -21.44 17.33 96.59
C ARG A 2 -21.19 16.89 95.15
N GLN A 3 -21.10 15.57 94.90
CA GLN A 3 -20.93 15.01 93.55
C GLN A 3 -22.13 15.30 92.64
N PHE A 4 -23.36 15.22 93.18
CA PHE A 4 -24.59 15.54 92.46
C PHE A 4 -24.66 17.01 92.01
N ARG A 5 -24.31 17.96 92.89
CA ARG A 5 -24.24 19.38 92.52
C ARG A 5 -23.17 19.64 91.45
N ALA A 6 -21.99 19.05 91.59
CA ALA A 6 -20.94 19.19 90.59
C ALA A 6 -21.34 18.65 89.21
N GLN A 7 -22.12 17.57 89.16
CA GLN A 7 -22.68 17.03 87.90
C GLN A 7 -23.76 17.93 87.30
N LEU A 8 -24.65 18.50 88.11
CA LEU A 8 -25.64 19.47 87.65
C LEU A 8 -24.97 20.75 87.11
N ASP A 9 -23.96 21.28 87.80
CA ASP A 9 -23.18 22.44 87.34
C ASP A 9 -22.45 22.15 86.01
N GLU A 10 -22.01 20.89 85.80
CA GLU A 10 -21.39 20.46 84.54
C GLU A 10 -22.41 20.37 83.41
N TRP A 11 -23.61 19.85 83.68
CA TRP A 11 -24.70 19.80 82.71
C TRP A 11 -25.24 21.18 82.37
N GLU A 12 -25.37 22.09 83.34
CA GLU A 12 -25.75 23.49 83.12
C GLU A 12 -24.77 24.19 82.16
N LYS A 13 -23.46 24.10 82.43
CA LYS A 13 -22.41 24.61 81.52
C LYS A 13 -22.45 23.94 80.15
N GLY A 14 -22.82 22.66 80.11
CA GLY A 14 -23.02 21.90 78.87
C GLY A 14 -24.20 22.43 78.05
N ILE A 15 -25.33 22.73 78.70
CA ILE A 15 -26.54 23.29 78.10
C ILE A 15 -26.24 24.67 77.51
N GLU A 16 -25.64 25.57 78.29
CA GLU A 16 -25.26 26.90 77.80
C GLU A 16 -24.34 26.83 76.56
N ARG A 17 -23.40 25.88 76.56
CA ARG A 17 -22.50 25.69 75.43
C ARG A 17 -23.24 25.15 74.20
N ALA A 18 -24.12 24.17 74.39
CA ALA A 18 -24.90 23.56 73.33
C ALA A 18 -25.88 24.56 72.70
N GLU A 19 -26.49 25.42 73.53
CA GLU A 19 -27.35 26.52 73.09
C GLU A 19 -26.58 27.52 72.22
N ARG A 20 -25.42 28.01 72.68
CA ARG A 20 -24.57 28.94 71.91
C ARG A 20 -24.12 28.37 70.57
N GLN A 21 -23.97 27.05 70.48
CA GLN A 21 -23.56 26.34 69.26
C GLN A 21 -24.75 25.87 68.41
N ASN A 22 -26.00 26.12 68.84
CA ASN A 22 -27.22 25.62 68.19
C ASN A 22 -27.18 24.09 67.98
N ASN A 23 -26.60 23.36 68.95
CA ASN A 23 -26.37 21.93 68.88
C ASN A 23 -27.52 21.17 69.56
N VAL A 24 -28.62 21.02 68.83
CA VAL A 24 -29.82 20.27 69.26
C VAL A 24 -29.48 18.83 69.67
N GLY A 25 -28.48 18.20 69.04
CA GLY A 25 -28.06 16.84 69.38
C GLY A 25 -27.48 16.73 70.79
N GLU A 26 -26.69 17.72 71.21
CA GLU A 26 -26.13 17.74 72.57
C GLU A 26 -27.18 18.16 73.60
N LEU A 27 -28.12 19.05 73.25
CA LEU A 27 -29.28 19.38 74.10
C LEU A 27 -30.13 18.12 74.38
N LEU A 28 -30.42 17.31 73.36
CA LEU A 28 -31.14 16.03 73.51
C LEU A 28 -30.35 14.99 74.33
N ARG A 29 -29.01 14.99 74.24
CA ARG A 29 -28.19 14.09 75.07
C ARG A 29 -28.25 14.49 76.54
N LEU A 30 -28.11 15.78 76.82
CA LEU A 30 -28.13 16.34 78.17
C LEU A 30 -29.53 16.22 78.79
N SER A 31 -30.61 16.34 78.01
CA SER A 31 -31.96 16.12 78.50
C SER A 31 -32.21 14.70 78.99
N THR A 32 -31.76 13.68 78.25
CA THR A 32 -31.92 12.29 78.67
C THR A 32 -31.11 11.99 79.93
N LEU A 33 -29.91 12.55 80.06
CA LEU A 33 -29.10 12.42 81.28
C LEU A 33 -29.79 13.07 82.49
N LEU A 34 -30.32 14.29 82.32
CA LEU A 34 -31.08 15.01 83.35
C LEU A 34 -32.38 14.29 83.73
N LEU A 35 -33.13 13.77 82.76
CA LEU A 35 -34.37 13.01 83.01
C LEU A 35 -34.09 11.72 83.78
N ARG A 36 -33.04 10.98 83.40
CA ARG A 36 -32.62 9.78 84.13
C ARG A 36 -32.20 10.12 85.55
N GLN A 37 -31.42 11.19 85.72
CA GLN A 37 -31.01 11.65 87.04
C GLN A 37 -32.21 12.08 87.90
N LYS A 38 -33.19 12.76 87.31
CA LYS A 38 -34.45 13.11 87.97
C LYS A 38 -35.21 11.87 88.45
N GLN A 39 -35.30 10.83 87.63
CA GLN A 39 -35.93 9.55 88.00
C GLN A 39 -35.16 8.85 89.13
N GLU A 40 -33.83 8.73 89.01
CA GLU A 40 -32.98 8.10 90.04
C GLU A 40 -33.06 8.82 91.40
N VAL A 41 -33.21 10.14 91.40
CA VAL A 41 -33.37 10.96 92.60
C VAL A 41 -34.80 10.92 93.12
N GLY A 42 -35.81 10.87 92.25
CA GLY A 42 -37.23 10.80 92.60
C GLY A 42 -37.66 9.44 93.18
N ASP A 43 -37.09 8.34 92.69
CA ASP A 43 -37.39 6.98 93.16
C ASP A 43 -36.57 6.60 94.42
N GLY A 44 -35.54 7.38 94.74
CA GLY A 44 -34.62 7.08 95.84
C GLY A 44 -35.11 7.64 97.18
N VAL A 45 -35.37 6.74 98.14
CA VAL A 45 -35.80 7.05 99.53
C VAL A 45 -34.82 7.96 100.30
N ARG A 46 -33.60 8.19 99.79
CA ARG A 46 -32.50 8.93 100.45
C ARG A 46 -32.29 10.36 99.94
N TRP A 47 -33.08 10.82 98.96
CA TRP A 47 -32.88 12.15 98.37
C TRP A 47 -33.87 13.18 98.91
N SER A 48 -33.40 14.42 99.02
CA SER A 48 -34.24 15.56 99.40
C SER A 48 -35.14 15.96 98.22
N PRO A 49 -36.41 16.39 98.45
CA PRO A 49 -37.28 16.93 97.40
C PRO A 49 -36.61 18.02 96.56
N THR A 50 -35.76 18.83 97.20
CA THR A 50 -34.98 19.91 96.55
C THR A 50 -34.02 19.42 95.45
N ALA A 51 -33.69 18.13 95.40
CA ALA A 51 -32.82 17.56 94.36
C ALA A 51 -33.61 17.25 93.07
N VAL A 52 -34.91 16.95 93.18
CA VAL A 52 -35.81 16.84 92.03
C VAL A 52 -36.07 18.24 91.45
N ASP A 53 -36.32 19.23 92.31
CA ASP A 53 -36.51 20.63 91.91
C ASP A 53 -35.30 21.17 91.12
N ALA A 54 -34.08 20.91 91.61
CA ALA A 54 -32.85 21.32 90.92
C ALA A 54 -32.67 20.68 89.53
N CYS A 55 -33.21 19.47 89.31
CA CYS A 55 -33.22 18.88 87.96
C CYS A 55 -34.30 19.54 87.07
N ASP A 56 -35.44 19.89 87.66
CA ASP A 56 -36.53 20.57 86.94
C ASP A 56 -36.16 22.00 86.53
N ASP A 57 -35.41 22.71 87.37
CA ASP A 57 -34.87 24.05 87.08
C ASP A 57 -33.99 24.07 85.82
N LEU A 58 -33.30 22.96 85.51
CA LEU A 58 -32.49 22.81 84.30
C LEU A 58 -33.28 22.19 83.13
N LEU A 59 -34.23 21.30 83.39
CA LEU A 59 -35.03 20.63 82.37
C LEU A 59 -36.03 21.57 81.69
N ILE A 60 -36.60 22.54 82.41
CA ILE A 60 -37.59 23.48 81.87
C ILE A 60 -36.96 24.38 80.77
N PRO A 61 -35.85 25.11 81.03
CA PRO A 61 -35.21 25.92 79.99
C PRO A 61 -34.70 25.06 78.82
N LEU A 62 -34.16 23.88 79.10
CA LEU A 62 -33.68 22.96 78.06
C LEU A 62 -34.83 22.55 77.12
N ARG A 63 -36.00 22.19 77.66
CA ARG A 63 -37.20 21.88 76.86
C ARG A 63 -37.60 23.03 75.94
N GLU A 64 -37.53 24.26 76.43
CA GLU A 64 -37.83 25.46 75.64
C GLU A 64 -36.80 25.66 74.52
N MET A 65 -35.51 25.49 74.80
CA MET A 65 -34.46 25.58 73.79
C MET A 65 -34.62 24.53 72.69
N VAL A 66 -34.96 23.28 73.06
CA VAL A 66 -35.20 22.19 72.11
C VAL A 66 -36.42 22.49 71.24
N SER A 67 -37.53 22.95 71.83
CA SER A 67 -38.78 23.22 71.08
C SER A 67 -38.60 24.30 70.01
N GLN A 68 -37.77 25.32 70.28
CA GLN A 68 -37.49 26.40 69.34
C GLN A 68 -36.63 25.96 68.14
N GLN A 69 -35.76 24.96 68.32
CA GLN A 69 -34.71 24.60 67.34
C GLN A 69 -34.97 23.29 66.60
N VAL A 70 -35.71 22.36 67.21
CA VAL A 70 -35.89 20.99 66.70
C VAL A 70 -36.54 20.94 65.31
N ALA A 71 -37.55 21.78 65.05
CA ALA A 71 -38.27 21.80 63.78
C ALA A 71 -37.36 22.17 62.58
N GLY A 72 -36.40 23.08 62.78
CA GLY A 72 -35.41 23.45 61.77
C GLY A 72 -34.24 22.46 61.66
N TRP A 73 -33.98 21.68 62.72
CA TRP A 73 -32.91 20.69 62.78
C TRP A 73 -33.28 19.36 62.13
N ILE A 74 -34.55 18.93 62.22
CA ILE A 74 -35.04 17.66 61.66
C ILE A 74 -34.77 17.54 60.14
N PRO A 75 -35.18 18.51 59.29
CA PRO A 75 -34.96 18.40 57.83
C PRO A 75 -33.48 18.38 57.43
N ARG A 76 -32.59 18.90 58.29
CA ARG A 76 -31.14 18.92 58.07
C ARG A 76 -30.47 17.58 58.39
N GLN A 77 -31.19 16.64 58.99
CA GLN A 77 -30.67 15.30 59.19
C GLN A 77 -30.72 14.54 57.88
N SER A 78 -29.53 14.27 57.33
CA SER A 78 -29.35 13.48 56.12
C SER A 78 -28.24 12.44 56.33
N CYS A 79 -28.28 11.41 55.48
CA CYS A 79 -27.25 10.40 55.35
C CYS A 79 -26.79 10.46 53.89
N HIS A 80 -25.48 10.59 53.66
CA HIS A 80 -24.94 10.75 52.31
C HIS A 80 -24.26 9.48 51.80
N ASN A 81 -23.78 8.61 52.70
CA ASN A 81 -22.99 7.43 52.37
C ASN A 81 -23.60 6.16 52.96
N ALA A 82 -23.55 5.08 52.19
CA ALA A 82 -24.01 3.75 52.63
C ALA A 82 -23.26 3.23 53.86
N ILE A 83 -21.96 3.56 53.99
CA ILE A 83 -21.10 3.15 55.11
C ILE A 83 -21.59 3.76 56.43
N ASP A 84 -22.15 4.97 56.38
CA ASP A 84 -22.58 5.71 57.57
C ASP A 84 -24.04 5.44 57.95
N VAL A 85 -24.77 4.59 57.20
CA VAL A 85 -26.18 4.28 57.48
C VAL A 85 -26.35 3.69 58.89
N GLY A 86 -25.43 2.82 59.31
CA GLY A 86 -25.48 2.20 60.64
C GLY A 86 -25.29 3.22 61.78
N SER A 87 -24.26 4.08 61.67
CA SER A 87 -23.97 5.11 62.67
C SER A 87 -25.04 6.21 62.68
N PHE A 88 -25.55 6.59 61.51
CA PHE A 88 -26.67 7.50 61.35
C PHE A 88 -27.94 6.97 62.00
N ARG A 89 -28.34 5.72 61.70
CA ARG A 89 -29.53 5.08 62.27
C ARG A 89 -29.48 5.10 63.79
N HIS A 90 -28.37 4.65 64.39
CA HIS A 90 -28.19 4.65 65.85
C HIS A 90 -28.27 6.04 66.47
N ARG A 91 -27.65 7.04 65.83
CA ARG A 91 -27.68 8.44 66.30
C ARG A 91 -29.10 9.00 66.29
N ILE A 92 -29.85 8.74 65.23
CA ILE A 92 -31.21 9.24 65.09
C ILE A 92 -32.19 8.49 65.99
N GLU A 93 -32.06 7.17 66.15
CA GLU A 93 -32.86 6.38 67.11
C GLU A 93 -32.72 6.91 68.54
N LYS A 94 -31.50 7.25 68.97
CA LYS A 94 -31.27 7.90 70.27
C LYS A 94 -31.95 9.26 70.37
N ALA A 95 -31.85 10.09 69.33
CA ALA A 95 -32.50 11.40 69.30
C ALA A 95 -34.04 11.27 69.32
N ILE A 96 -34.61 10.29 68.61
CA ILE A 96 -36.05 9.96 68.65
C ILE A 96 -36.46 9.55 70.06
N GLY A 97 -35.69 8.69 70.73
CA GLY A 97 -35.93 8.31 72.13
C GLY A 97 -35.92 9.52 73.07
N SER A 98 -34.91 10.37 72.92
CA SER A 98 -34.76 11.61 73.72
C SER A 98 -35.93 12.58 73.52
N LEU A 99 -36.44 12.70 72.29
CA LEU A 99 -37.62 13.52 71.98
C LEU A 99 -38.90 12.95 72.59
N LYS A 100 -39.08 11.61 72.57
CA LYS A 100 -40.21 10.94 73.23
C LYS A 100 -40.17 11.11 74.75
N ASP A 101 -38.99 10.95 75.35
CA ASP A 101 -38.78 11.16 76.79
C ASP A 101 -39.08 12.62 77.21
N LEU A 102 -38.91 13.57 76.29
CA LEU A 102 -39.26 14.98 76.47
C LEU A 102 -40.70 15.35 76.09
N ALA A 103 -41.52 14.38 75.68
CA ALA A 103 -42.90 14.55 75.20
C ALA A 103 -43.08 15.31 73.86
N PHE A 104 -42.05 15.37 73.02
CA PHE A 104 -42.11 15.91 71.65
C PHE A 104 -42.47 14.81 70.63
N GLU A 105 -43.69 14.26 70.73
CA GLU A 105 -44.14 13.12 69.91
C GLU A 105 -44.25 13.43 68.41
N SER A 106 -44.68 14.64 68.04
CA SER A 106 -44.78 15.08 66.64
C SER A 106 -43.41 15.14 65.98
N GLU A 107 -42.44 15.72 66.67
CA GLU A 107 -41.05 15.91 66.23
C GLU A 107 -40.32 14.57 66.15
N ALA A 108 -40.56 13.68 67.12
CA ALA A 108 -40.04 12.32 67.09
C ALA A 108 -40.52 11.55 65.84
N ARG A 109 -41.81 11.65 65.49
CA ARG A 109 -42.36 11.04 64.27
C ARG A 109 -41.81 11.68 62.99
N ALA A 110 -41.67 13.00 62.97
CA ALA A 110 -41.11 13.72 61.82
C ALA A 110 -39.64 13.33 61.59
N LEU A 111 -38.85 13.21 62.65
CA LEU A 111 -37.46 12.75 62.59
C LEU A 111 -37.37 11.29 62.13
N GLU A 112 -38.27 10.43 62.59
CA GLU A 112 -38.35 9.04 62.14
C GLU A 112 -38.65 8.95 60.64
N GLN A 113 -39.64 9.69 60.14
CA GLN A 113 -39.97 9.75 58.72
C GLN A 113 -38.80 10.28 57.88
N GLN A 114 -38.14 11.34 58.33
CA GLN A 114 -36.97 11.91 57.66
C GLN A 114 -35.80 10.92 57.61
N SER A 115 -35.54 10.21 58.72
CA SER A 115 -34.48 9.20 58.77
C SER A 115 -34.73 8.04 57.80
N ARG A 116 -35.96 7.54 57.74
CA ARG A 116 -36.37 6.48 56.80
C ARG A 116 -36.21 6.95 55.36
N ARG A 117 -36.60 8.20 55.05
CA ARG A 117 -36.42 8.80 53.73
C ARG A 117 -34.95 8.91 53.34
N ALA A 118 -34.10 9.42 54.24
CA ALA A 118 -32.67 9.58 54.00
C ALA A 118 -31.97 8.22 53.77
N ILE A 119 -32.27 7.21 54.60
CA ILE A 119 -31.73 5.86 54.45
C ILE A 119 -32.18 5.22 53.12
N LEU A 120 -33.48 5.30 52.81
CA LEU A 120 -34.03 4.76 51.56
C LEU A 120 -33.38 5.41 50.33
N GLN A 121 -33.07 6.71 50.37
CA GLN A 121 -32.38 7.40 49.27
C GLN A 121 -30.96 6.89 49.08
N VAL A 122 -30.20 6.64 50.16
CA VAL A 122 -28.85 6.09 50.09
C VAL A 122 -28.87 4.66 49.57
N GLU A 123 -29.78 3.80 50.06
CA GLU A 123 -29.92 2.41 49.59
C GLU A 123 -30.30 2.36 48.10
N LYS A 124 -31.21 3.24 47.66
CA LYS A 124 -31.57 3.36 46.25
C LYS A 124 -30.39 3.82 45.40
N ARG A 125 -29.59 4.81 45.84
CA ARG A 125 -28.38 5.23 45.13
C ARG A 125 -27.32 4.13 45.06
N GLN A 126 -27.14 3.39 46.16
CA GLN A 126 -26.21 2.27 46.21
C GLN A 126 -26.60 1.16 45.22
N ARG A 127 -27.90 0.91 45.04
CA ARG A 127 -28.39 -0.05 44.04
C ARG A 127 -27.95 0.30 42.61
N PHE A 128 -27.84 1.58 42.29
CA PHE A 128 -27.41 2.06 40.97
C PHE A 128 -25.92 2.43 40.90
N ALA A 129 -25.16 2.30 41.99
CA ALA A 129 -23.79 2.82 42.07
C ALA A 129 -22.88 2.27 40.96
N LEU A 130 -22.98 0.96 40.67
CA LEU A 130 -22.20 0.34 39.61
C LEU A 130 -22.59 0.85 38.22
N THR A 131 -23.90 0.89 37.92
CA THR A 131 -24.41 1.44 36.65
C THR A 131 -24.02 2.90 36.46
N LEU A 132 -24.03 3.71 37.53
CA LEU A 132 -23.66 5.11 37.46
C LEU A 132 -22.17 5.30 37.21
N ALA A 133 -21.32 4.54 37.91
CA ALA A 133 -19.88 4.54 37.65
C ALA A 133 -19.58 4.12 36.21
N GLU A 134 -20.17 3.03 35.75
CA GLU A 134 -20.01 2.56 34.36
C GLU A 134 -20.55 3.58 33.34
N SER A 135 -21.65 4.29 33.65
CA SER A 135 -22.20 5.34 32.77
C SER A 135 -21.31 6.59 32.67
N ASP A 136 -20.50 6.86 33.69
CA ASP A 136 -19.52 7.96 33.68
C ASP A 136 -18.25 7.57 32.92
N ASP A 137 -17.82 6.31 33.07
CA ASP A 137 -16.59 5.82 32.45
C ASP A 137 -16.78 5.43 30.98
N TYR A 138 -17.95 4.91 30.61
CA TYR A 138 -18.24 4.42 29.26
C TYR A 138 -18.02 5.49 28.17
N PRO A 139 -18.56 6.73 28.28
CA PRO A 139 -18.28 7.78 27.29
C PRO A 139 -16.80 8.20 27.21
N ARG A 140 -15.99 7.93 28.24
CA ARG A 140 -14.57 8.33 28.33
C ARG A 140 -13.61 7.29 27.77
N GLN A 141 -14.10 6.10 27.45
CA GLN A 141 -13.30 5.07 26.80
C GLN A 141 -12.74 5.57 25.46
N PRO A 142 -11.62 5.01 24.97
CA PRO A 142 -11.05 5.44 23.70
C PRO A 142 -12.04 5.27 22.54
N GLU A 143 -11.88 6.10 21.51
CA GLU A 143 -12.64 5.98 20.27
C GLU A 143 -12.23 4.72 19.50
N PRO A 144 -13.17 4.07 18.79
CA PRO A 144 -12.87 2.91 17.98
C PRO A 144 -11.92 3.28 16.84
N SER A 145 -10.83 2.52 16.73
CA SER A 145 -9.87 2.61 15.63
C SER A 145 -10.24 1.70 14.47
N GLU A 146 -9.49 1.81 13.38
CA GLU A 146 -9.61 0.97 12.19
C GLU A 146 -9.35 -0.53 12.41
N SER A 147 -8.60 -0.89 13.46
CA SER A 147 -8.31 -2.28 13.80
C SER A 147 -9.27 -2.85 14.86
N THR A 148 -10.27 -2.07 15.29
CA THR A 148 -11.24 -2.53 16.30
C THR A 148 -12.10 -3.65 15.71
N PRO A 149 -12.17 -4.83 16.34
CA PRO A 149 -13.01 -5.93 15.89
C PRO A 149 -14.50 -5.57 15.86
N VAL A 150 -15.23 -6.10 14.87
CA VAL A 150 -16.67 -5.88 14.73
C VAL A 150 -17.45 -6.47 15.91
N ARG A 151 -16.98 -7.58 16.48
CA ARG A 151 -17.54 -8.15 17.70
C ARG A 151 -17.46 -7.18 18.88
N ASP A 152 -16.28 -6.60 19.11
CA ASP A 152 -16.08 -5.63 20.20
C ASP A 152 -16.98 -4.40 20.02
N LEU A 153 -17.15 -3.93 18.77
CA LEU A 153 -18.09 -2.86 18.46
C LEU A 153 -19.54 -3.23 18.79
N HIS A 154 -19.96 -4.46 18.49
CA HIS A 154 -21.31 -4.95 18.83
C HIS A 154 -21.50 -5.07 20.35
N ASP A 155 -20.54 -5.66 21.05
CA ASP A 155 -20.58 -5.85 22.50
C ASP A 155 -20.63 -4.49 23.22
N ASP A 156 -19.84 -3.51 22.76
CA ASP A 156 -19.85 -2.14 23.29
C ASP A 156 -21.18 -1.43 23.00
N ILE A 157 -21.74 -1.57 21.79
CA ILE A 157 -23.06 -1.01 21.46
C ILE A 157 -24.14 -1.58 22.39
N GLU A 158 -24.16 -2.90 22.58
CA GLU A 158 -25.12 -3.55 23.47
C GLU A 158 -24.93 -3.10 24.92
N LYS A 159 -23.69 -2.95 25.38
CA LYS A 159 -23.38 -2.40 26.71
C LYS A 159 -23.93 -0.97 26.86
N GLY A 160 -23.71 -0.10 25.87
CA GLY A 160 -24.23 1.27 25.91
C GLY A 160 -25.76 1.33 25.93
N GLU A 161 -26.44 0.45 25.19
CA GLU A 161 -27.91 0.33 25.23
C GLU A 161 -28.41 -0.11 26.61
N ARG A 162 -27.80 -1.15 27.21
CA ARG A 162 -28.10 -1.58 28.58
C ARG A 162 -27.84 -0.49 29.62
N LEU A 163 -26.79 0.32 29.44
CA LEU A 163 -26.49 1.45 30.34
C LEU A 163 -27.54 2.55 30.25
N ILE A 164 -28.08 2.85 29.06
CA ILE A 164 -29.18 3.82 28.92
C ILE A 164 -30.40 3.34 29.70
N GLU A 165 -30.80 2.08 29.53
CA GLU A 165 -31.93 1.48 30.28
C GLU A 165 -31.68 1.54 31.79
N GLY A 166 -30.47 1.20 32.24
CA GLY A 166 -30.08 1.22 33.65
C GLY A 166 -30.10 2.61 34.28
N VAL A 167 -29.62 3.64 33.56
CA VAL A 167 -29.65 5.04 34.01
C VAL A 167 -31.09 5.57 34.03
N GLN A 168 -31.91 5.24 33.04
CA GLN A 168 -33.33 5.60 33.01
C GLN A 168 -34.13 4.94 34.14
N ALA A 169 -33.80 3.69 34.50
CA ALA A 169 -34.42 3.01 35.63
C ALA A 169 -34.12 3.66 37.00
N ALA A 170 -33.12 4.56 37.07
CA ALA A 170 -32.81 5.34 38.26
C ALA A 170 -33.69 6.60 38.43
N GLN A 171 -34.75 6.74 37.63
CA GLN A 171 -35.71 7.84 37.73
C GLN A 171 -36.34 7.90 39.15
N GLY A 172 -36.28 9.08 39.77
CA GLY A 172 -36.67 9.30 41.17
C GLY A 172 -35.54 9.13 42.21
N VAL A 173 -34.33 8.73 41.78
CA VAL A 173 -33.11 8.74 42.60
C VAL A 173 -32.15 9.85 42.16
N LEU A 174 -32.12 10.11 40.86
CA LEU A 174 -31.38 11.19 40.21
C LEU A 174 -32.32 12.29 39.73
N GLU A 175 -31.74 13.47 39.49
CA GLU A 175 -32.45 14.57 38.84
C GLU A 175 -32.56 14.31 37.34
N ASP A 176 -33.66 14.75 36.73
CA ASP A 176 -33.92 14.52 35.29
C ASP A 176 -32.80 15.12 34.40
N GLN A 177 -32.20 16.24 34.81
CA GLN A 177 -31.06 16.84 34.11
C GLN A 177 -29.81 15.93 34.12
N GLU A 178 -29.55 15.25 35.24
CA GLU A 178 -28.42 14.33 35.37
C GLU A 178 -28.63 13.08 34.51
N ILE A 179 -29.84 12.52 34.52
CA ILE A 179 -30.23 11.39 33.67
C ILE A 179 -30.02 11.77 32.20
N GLN A 180 -30.52 12.94 31.79
CA GLN A 180 -30.44 13.39 30.40
C GLN A 180 -28.99 13.59 29.95
N ALA A 181 -28.15 14.24 30.77
CA ALA A 181 -26.74 14.46 30.46
C ALA A 181 -25.96 13.14 30.26
N ARG A 182 -26.20 12.14 31.13
CA ARG A 182 -25.58 10.80 31.03
C ARG A 182 -26.06 10.07 29.78
N VAL A 183 -27.36 10.07 29.52
CA VAL A 183 -27.96 9.42 28.34
C VAL A 183 -27.43 10.04 27.04
N ASP A 184 -27.30 11.37 26.97
CA ASP A 184 -26.80 12.05 25.77
C ASP A 184 -25.31 11.75 25.52
N ALA A 185 -24.49 11.69 26.57
CA ALA A 185 -23.09 11.28 26.46
C ALA A 185 -22.94 9.83 25.97
N ILE A 186 -23.75 8.89 26.48
CA ILE A 186 -23.75 7.50 26.03
C ILE A 186 -24.22 7.42 24.56
N LYS A 187 -25.28 8.15 24.20
CA LYS A 187 -25.79 8.20 22.81
C LYS A 187 -24.76 8.74 21.83
N LEU A 188 -24.00 9.76 22.21
CA LEU A 188 -22.92 10.30 21.39
C LEU A 188 -21.88 9.22 21.08
N ARG A 189 -21.43 8.47 22.09
CA ARG A 189 -20.51 7.33 21.89
C ARG A 189 -21.12 6.22 21.03
N LEU A 190 -22.39 5.87 21.24
CA LEU A 190 -23.09 4.87 20.43
C LEU A 190 -23.14 5.26 18.94
N GLN A 191 -23.31 6.55 18.63
CA GLN A 191 -23.24 7.04 17.24
C GLN A 191 -21.85 6.80 16.64
N GLN A 192 -20.77 7.08 17.39
CA GLN A 192 -19.40 6.84 16.94
C GLN A 192 -19.12 5.35 16.68
N LEU A 193 -19.56 4.47 17.59
CA LEU A 193 -19.41 3.02 17.44
C LEU A 193 -20.17 2.49 16.22
N ARG A 194 -21.41 2.94 16.01
CA ARG A 194 -22.22 2.56 14.84
C ARG A 194 -21.59 3.06 13.53
N ALA A 195 -21.04 4.27 13.52
CA ALA A 195 -20.30 4.79 12.37
C ALA A 195 -19.02 3.98 12.09
N ALA A 196 -18.28 3.57 13.11
CA ALA A 196 -17.13 2.67 12.95
C ALA A 196 -17.56 1.32 12.37
N LEU A 197 -18.65 0.73 12.86
CA LEU A 197 -19.18 -0.53 12.35
C LEU A 197 -19.61 -0.44 10.88
N GLN A 198 -20.27 0.66 10.49
CA GLN A 198 -20.59 0.91 9.08
C GLN A 198 -19.33 1.03 8.22
N ARG A 199 -18.28 1.71 8.71
CA ARG A 199 -16.98 1.80 8.00
C ARG A 199 -16.34 0.42 7.82
N GLN A 200 -16.38 -0.46 8.82
CA GLN A 200 -15.83 -1.82 8.68
C GLN A 200 -16.59 -2.65 7.65
N ARG A 201 -17.93 -2.56 7.65
CA ARG A 201 -18.77 -3.22 6.63
C ARG A 201 -18.53 -2.66 5.23
N ALA A 202 -18.37 -1.35 5.11
CA ALA A 202 -18.04 -0.71 3.84
C ALA A 202 -16.69 -1.20 3.30
N ARG A 203 -15.67 -1.36 4.15
CA ARG A 203 -14.37 -1.92 3.75
C ARG A 203 -14.46 -3.36 3.23
N LEU A 204 -15.31 -4.17 3.85
CA LEU A 204 -15.59 -5.51 3.35
C LEU A 204 -16.28 -5.45 1.98
N GLY A 205 -17.29 -4.59 1.83
CA GLY A 205 -17.96 -4.35 0.54
C GLY A 205 -17.00 -3.88 -0.56
N GLU A 206 -16.13 -2.91 -0.24
CA GLU A 206 -15.09 -2.42 -1.15
C GLU A 206 -14.18 -3.53 -1.66
N LEU A 207 -13.92 -4.57 -0.86
CA LEU A 207 -13.10 -5.71 -1.27
C LEU A 207 -13.77 -6.57 -2.34
N TYR A 208 -15.10 -6.74 -2.29
CA TYR A 208 -15.86 -7.42 -3.34
C TYR A 208 -15.84 -6.66 -4.67
N ASP A 209 -15.80 -5.32 -4.62
CA ASP A 209 -15.82 -4.46 -5.81
C ASP A 209 -14.43 -4.22 -6.45
N VAL A 210 -13.35 -4.79 -5.89
CA VAL A 210 -11.98 -4.61 -6.44
C VAL A 210 -11.83 -5.30 -7.79
N ALA A 211 -11.27 -4.59 -8.77
CA ALA A 211 -10.78 -5.19 -10.01
C ALA A 211 -9.44 -5.93 -9.75
N LEU A 212 -9.45 -7.25 -9.94
CA LEU A 212 -8.31 -8.14 -9.72
C LEU A 212 -7.65 -8.53 -11.05
N ASP A 213 -7.16 -7.54 -11.79
CA ASP A 213 -6.60 -7.70 -13.15
C ASP A 213 -5.06 -7.69 -13.19
N SER A 214 -4.40 -7.55 -12.05
CA SER A 214 -2.94 -7.48 -11.94
C SER A 214 -2.42 -8.17 -10.68
N ASP A 215 -1.15 -8.58 -10.72
CA ASP A 215 -0.45 -9.20 -9.60
C ASP A 215 -0.37 -8.27 -8.38
N GLU A 216 -0.15 -6.97 -8.60
CA GLU A 216 -0.20 -5.96 -7.52
C GLU A 216 -1.61 -5.86 -6.92
N ALA A 217 -2.66 -5.79 -7.74
CA ALA A 217 -4.03 -5.72 -7.24
C ALA A 217 -4.42 -6.95 -6.41
N LEU A 218 -4.02 -8.15 -6.83
CA LEU A 218 -4.22 -9.39 -6.06
C LEU A 218 -3.50 -9.36 -4.71
N LYS A 219 -2.22 -8.93 -4.68
CA LYS A 219 -1.43 -8.84 -3.44
C LYS A 219 -2.03 -7.81 -2.48
N ASP A 220 -2.44 -6.66 -2.99
CA ASP A 220 -3.09 -5.62 -2.19
C ASP A 220 -4.45 -6.09 -1.65
N ALA A 221 -5.25 -6.78 -2.46
CA ALA A 221 -6.50 -7.39 -2.03
C ALA A 221 -6.27 -8.45 -0.94
N LEU A 222 -5.25 -9.29 -1.08
CA LEU A 222 -4.88 -10.30 -0.09
C LEU A 222 -4.45 -9.67 1.24
N LEU A 223 -3.67 -8.59 1.20
CA LEU A 223 -3.29 -7.85 2.41
C LEU A 223 -4.51 -7.23 3.10
N LYS A 224 -5.46 -6.67 2.33
CA LYS A 224 -6.72 -6.13 2.87
C LYS A 224 -7.58 -7.25 3.47
N ALA A 225 -7.76 -8.37 2.76
CA ALA A 225 -8.53 -9.52 3.22
C ALA A 225 -7.96 -10.09 4.54
N ASN A 226 -6.64 -10.25 4.65
CA ASN A 226 -5.99 -10.71 5.88
C ASN A 226 -6.20 -9.75 7.06
N ARG A 227 -6.18 -8.43 6.84
CA ARG A 227 -6.52 -7.45 7.88
C ARG A 227 -7.98 -7.58 8.32
N LEU A 228 -8.89 -7.70 7.36
CA LEU A 228 -10.32 -7.87 7.64
C LEU A 228 -10.60 -9.18 8.39
N ARG A 229 -9.84 -10.26 8.13
CA ARG A 229 -9.98 -11.54 8.83
C ARG A 229 -9.88 -11.39 10.35
N HIS A 230 -8.98 -10.53 10.82
CA HIS A 230 -8.84 -10.24 12.26
C HIS A 230 -9.96 -9.33 12.80
N ILE A 231 -10.51 -8.46 11.96
CA ILE A 231 -11.58 -7.52 12.33
C ILE A 231 -12.94 -8.24 12.44
N PHE A 232 -13.19 -9.23 11.58
CA PHE A 232 -14.45 -9.98 11.51
C PHE A 232 -14.40 -11.33 12.26
N LEU A 233 -13.37 -11.57 13.06
CA LEU A 233 -13.26 -12.78 13.87
C LEU A 233 -14.45 -12.91 14.83
N GLY A 234 -15.09 -14.08 14.84
CA GLY A 234 -16.26 -14.39 15.66
C GLY A 234 -17.56 -13.74 15.19
N THR A 235 -17.61 -13.24 13.94
CA THR A 235 -18.83 -12.70 13.33
C THR A 235 -19.36 -13.63 12.23
N PRO A 236 -20.60 -13.46 11.76
CA PRO A 236 -21.13 -14.25 10.65
C PRO A 236 -20.31 -14.16 9.35
N ASP A 237 -19.57 -13.06 9.17
CA ASP A 237 -18.75 -12.82 7.97
C ASP A 237 -17.35 -13.46 8.05
N GLU A 238 -16.97 -14.06 9.21
CA GLU A 238 -15.65 -14.67 9.41
C GLU A 238 -15.32 -15.71 8.32
N GLY A 239 -16.28 -16.59 8.02
CA GLY A 239 -16.15 -17.63 7.00
C GLY A 239 -15.89 -17.03 5.62
N GLY A 240 -16.75 -16.10 5.19
CA GLY A 240 -16.61 -15.45 3.88
C GLY A 240 -15.29 -14.72 3.70
N VAL A 241 -14.81 -13.99 4.72
CA VAL A 241 -13.49 -13.34 4.66
C VAL A 241 -12.35 -14.36 4.61
N GLY A 242 -12.46 -15.46 5.35
CA GLY A 242 -11.51 -16.57 5.30
C GLY A 242 -11.43 -17.22 3.92
N GLU A 243 -12.59 -17.46 3.30
CA GLU A 243 -12.72 -18.02 1.96
C GLU A 243 -12.13 -17.09 0.89
N MET A 244 -12.34 -15.77 1.01
CA MET A 244 -11.72 -14.78 0.12
C MET A 244 -10.18 -14.86 0.16
N VAL A 245 -9.60 -15.03 1.36
CA VAL A 245 -8.15 -15.20 1.51
C VAL A 245 -7.67 -16.46 0.79
N VAL A 246 -8.37 -17.59 0.97
CA VAL A 246 -8.03 -18.86 0.31
C VAL A 246 -8.09 -18.72 -1.22
N GLN A 247 -9.14 -18.08 -1.75
CA GLN A 247 -9.30 -17.83 -3.18
C GLN A 247 -8.14 -16.97 -3.73
N LEU A 248 -7.81 -15.86 -3.07
CA LEU A 248 -6.72 -14.96 -3.49
C LEU A 248 -5.34 -15.63 -3.42
N GLU A 249 -5.06 -16.41 -2.37
CA GLU A 249 -3.82 -17.18 -2.24
C GLU A 249 -3.68 -18.22 -3.35
N ARG A 250 -4.77 -18.90 -3.70
CA ARG A 250 -4.78 -19.88 -4.78
C ARG A 250 -4.50 -19.24 -6.14
N VAL A 251 -5.18 -18.13 -6.47
CA VAL A 251 -4.94 -17.39 -7.71
C VAL A 251 -3.50 -16.88 -7.77
N LEU A 252 -2.95 -16.35 -6.67
CA LEU A 252 -1.56 -15.90 -6.63
C LEU A 252 -0.55 -17.05 -6.84
N SER A 253 -0.83 -18.23 -6.28
CA SER A 253 -0.02 -19.43 -6.53
C SER A 253 -0.03 -19.78 -8.01
N ASP A 254 -1.21 -19.79 -8.63
CA ASP A 254 -1.35 -20.13 -10.05
C ASP A 254 -0.59 -19.14 -10.95
N VAL A 255 -0.67 -17.85 -10.66
CA VAL A 255 0.05 -16.78 -11.38
C VAL A 255 1.57 -16.86 -11.18
N ALA A 256 2.03 -17.36 -10.04
CA ALA A 256 3.46 -17.56 -9.79
C ALA A 256 4.04 -18.68 -10.67
N ASP A 257 3.22 -19.67 -11.04
CA ASP A 257 3.60 -20.80 -11.89
C ASP A 257 3.54 -20.47 -13.41
N TRP A 258 3.03 -19.29 -13.78
CA TRP A 258 2.95 -18.88 -15.18
C TRP A 258 4.31 -18.67 -15.82
N GLU A 259 4.41 -18.99 -17.12
CA GLU A 259 5.63 -18.85 -17.91
C GLU A 259 6.22 -17.43 -17.84
N SER A 260 7.48 -17.34 -17.38
CA SER A 260 8.22 -16.09 -17.26
C SER A 260 9.41 -15.99 -18.22
N GLY A 261 9.62 -16.99 -19.09
CA GLY A 261 10.75 -17.07 -20.01
C GLY A 261 10.73 -16.03 -21.14
N GLU A 262 11.83 -15.99 -21.91
CA GLU A 262 11.95 -15.18 -23.13
C GLU A 262 11.24 -15.86 -24.31
N VAL A 263 9.91 -15.95 -24.25
CA VAL A 263 9.07 -16.44 -25.35
C VAL A 263 8.41 -15.28 -26.07
N GLY A 264 8.24 -15.42 -27.39
CA GLY A 264 7.52 -14.45 -28.22
C GLY A 264 6.09 -14.23 -27.74
N VAL A 265 5.54 -13.04 -27.99
CA VAL A 265 4.24 -12.60 -27.44
C VAL A 265 3.10 -13.54 -27.82
N GLU A 266 3.06 -14.02 -29.06
CA GLU A 266 2.03 -14.90 -29.60
C GLU A 266 2.10 -16.31 -28.98
N ARG A 267 3.33 -16.79 -28.75
CA ARG A 267 3.55 -18.04 -28.04
C ARG A 267 3.16 -17.91 -26.58
N LEU A 268 3.52 -16.81 -25.93
CA LEU A 268 3.13 -16.49 -24.56
C LEU A 268 1.61 -16.44 -24.43
N GLU A 269 0.90 -15.81 -25.36
CA GLU A 269 -0.56 -15.76 -25.39
C GLU A 269 -1.18 -17.16 -25.45
N THR A 270 -0.65 -18.02 -26.31
CA THR A 270 -1.14 -19.40 -26.42
C THR A 270 -0.92 -20.18 -25.12
N LEU A 271 0.28 -20.07 -24.51
CA LEU A 271 0.61 -20.76 -23.27
C LEU A 271 -0.23 -20.26 -22.10
N LEU A 272 -0.35 -18.94 -21.94
CA LEU A 272 -1.12 -18.33 -20.85
C LEU A 272 -2.61 -18.69 -20.96
N ARG A 273 -3.21 -18.65 -22.15
CA ARG A 273 -4.62 -19.03 -22.34
C ARG A 273 -4.86 -20.51 -22.01
N GLN A 274 -3.93 -21.40 -22.37
CA GLN A 274 -4.04 -22.82 -22.04
C GLN A 274 -3.88 -23.06 -20.53
N GLN A 275 -2.85 -22.47 -19.91
CA GLN A 275 -2.59 -22.58 -18.48
C GLN A 275 -3.74 -22.00 -17.66
N SER A 276 -4.22 -20.80 -18.02
CA SER A 276 -5.33 -20.15 -17.31
C SER A 276 -6.62 -20.95 -17.39
N ALA A 277 -6.92 -21.55 -18.55
CA ALA A 277 -8.11 -22.38 -18.71
C ALA A 277 -8.04 -23.66 -17.86
N GLN A 278 -6.87 -24.30 -17.80
CA GLN A 278 -6.65 -25.47 -16.95
C GLN A 278 -6.77 -25.12 -15.46
N GLN A 279 -6.05 -24.09 -15.02
CA GLN A 279 -6.05 -23.66 -13.62
C GLN A 279 -7.41 -23.15 -13.14
N LEU A 280 -8.16 -22.46 -14.01
CA LEU A 280 -9.54 -22.07 -13.71
C LEU A 280 -10.43 -23.29 -13.45
N ALA A 281 -10.33 -24.34 -14.27
CA ALA A 281 -11.09 -25.58 -14.06
C ALA A 281 -10.67 -26.33 -12.77
N GLU A 282 -9.38 -26.34 -12.47
CA GLU A 282 -8.85 -26.89 -11.21
C GLU A 282 -9.35 -26.09 -10.00
N LEU A 283 -9.38 -24.76 -10.10
CA LEU A 283 -9.90 -23.87 -9.06
C LEU A 283 -11.40 -24.08 -8.86
N GLU A 284 -12.20 -24.14 -9.92
CA GLU A 284 -13.65 -24.41 -9.83
C GLU A 284 -13.93 -25.73 -9.13
N THR A 285 -13.15 -26.77 -9.43
CA THR A 285 -13.25 -28.07 -8.76
C THR A 285 -12.88 -27.95 -7.27
N PHE A 286 -11.77 -27.27 -6.97
CA PHE A 286 -11.31 -27.07 -5.59
C PHE A 286 -12.33 -26.29 -4.73
N LEU A 287 -12.94 -25.24 -5.29
CA LEU A 287 -13.96 -24.45 -4.60
C LEU A 287 -15.22 -25.28 -4.33
N ALA A 288 -15.66 -26.08 -5.31
CA ALA A 288 -16.79 -26.98 -5.14
C ALA A 288 -16.52 -28.07 -4.08
N ASP A 289 -15.34 -28.69 -4.10
CA ASP A 289 -14.94 -29.73 -3.13
C ASP A 289 -14.81 -29.19 -1.69
N SER A 290 -14.48 -27.90 -1.56
CA SER A 290 -14.31 -27.21 -0.28
C SER A 290 -15.58 -26.52 0.21
N ASP A 291 -16.69 -26.60 -0.54
CA ASP A 291 -17.96 -25.89 -0.27
C ASP A 291 -17.78 -24.36 -0.14
N ILE A 292 -16.89 -23.80 -0.97
CA ILE A 292 -16.56 -22.37 -0.99
C ILE A 292 -17.30 -21.68 -2.13
N GLU A 293 -18.07 -20.64 -1.82
CA GLU A 293 -18.70 -19.80 -2.84
C GLU A 293 -17.68 -18.80 -3.42
N PRO A 294 -17.54 -18.70 -4.76
CA PRO A 294 -16.63 -17.73 -5.37
C PRO A 294 -17.04 -16.29 -5.01
N ALA A 295 -16.14 -15.55 -4.37
CA ALA A 295 -16.39 -14.16 -3.99
C ALA A 295 -16.35 -13.20 -5.21
N TRP A 296 -15.70 -13.63 -6.28
CA TRP A 296 -15.58 -12.91 -7.54
C TRP A 296 -15.83 -13.84 -8.73
N THR A 297 -16.05 -13.24 -9.90
CA THR A 297 -16.06 -13.97 -11.17
C THR A 297 -14.66 -14.43 -11.53
N MET A 298 -14.27 -15.64 -11.11
CA MET A 298 -12.91 -16.18 -11.29
C MET A 298 -12.43 -16.12 -12.75
N GLY A 299 -13.30 -16.46 -13.71
CA GLY A 299 -12.95 -16.36 -15.13
C GLY A 299 -12.52 -14.95 -15.57
N ALA A 300 -13.16 -13.91 -15.03
CA ALA A 300 -12.79 -12.51 -15.32
C ALA A 300 -11.44 -12.14 -14.71
N ILE A 301 -11.11 -12.65 -13.52
CA ILE A 301 -9.81 -12.46 -12.86
C ILE A 301 -8.69 -13.04 -13.73
N TYR A 302 -8.79 -14.33 -14.10
CA TYR A 302 -7.76 -14.99 -14.92
C TYR A 302 -7.62 -14.31 -16.28
N GLN A 303 -8.73 -13.91 -16.92
CA GLN A 303 -8.67 -13.18 -18.18
C GLN A 303 -7.95 -11.83 -18.03
N GLY A 304 -8.30 -11.02 -17.02
CA GLY A 304 -7.66 -9.74 -16.76
C GLY A 304 -6.15 -9.87 -16.52
N LEU A 305 -5.75 -10.88 -15.74
CA LEU A 305 -4.34 -11.16 -15.46
C LEU A 305 -3.56 -11.57 -16.72
N VAL A 306 -4.14 -12.41 -17.58
CA VAL A 306 -3.54 -12.77 -18.87
C VAL A 306 -3.39 -11.53 -19.75
N GLU A 307 -4.44 -10.71 -19.87
CA GLU A 307 -4.41 -9.49 -20.68
C GLU A 307 -3.37 -8.48 -20.17
N SER A 308 -3.23 -8.33 -18.85
CA SER A 308 -2.23 -7.48 -18.21
C SER A 308 -0.81 -7.94 -18.53
N ARG A 309 -0.53 -9.25 -18.39
CA ARG A 309 0.77 -9.86 -18.74
C ARG A 309 1.11 -9.70 -20.22
N LEU A 310 0.15 -9.96 -21.11
CA LEU A 310 0.34 -9.80 -22.56
C LEU A 310 0.56 -8.34 -22.95
N SER A 311 -0.16 -7.41 -22.34
CA SER A 311 0.05 -5.97 -22.53
C SER A 311 1.45 -5.54 -22.12
N GLY A 312 1.95 -6.06 -21.00
CA GLY A 312 3.34 -5.87 -20.57
C GLY A 312 4.35 -6.43 -21.58
N ALA A 313 4.14 -7.65 -22.09
CA ALA A 313 5.00 -8.27 -23.09
C ALA A 313 5.03 -7.47 -24.42
N ARG A 314 3.86 -7.07 -24.93
CA ARG A 314 3.73 -6.22 -26.13
C ARG A 314 4.44 -4.88 -25.95
N ARG A 315 4.29 -4.24 -24.78
CA ARG A 315 4.98 -2.99 -24.47
C ARG A 315 6.51 -3.17 -24.49
N ARG A 316 7.04 -4.22 -23.86
CA ARG A 316 8.47 -4.54 -23.88
C ARG A 316 9.00 -4.78 -25.29
N SER A 317 8.24 -5.49 -26.13
CA SER A 317 8.58 -5.70 -27.55
C SER A 317 8.65 -4.37 -28.30
N ALA A 318 7.59 -3.57 -28.22
CA ALA A 318 7.49 -2.29 -28.90
C ALA A 318 8.58 -1.30 -28.44
N GLU A 319 8.92 -1.26 -27.15
CA GLU A 319 9.98 -0.42 -26.62
C GLU A 319 11.35 -0.81 -27.18
N TRP A 320 11.63 -2.12 -27.27
CA TRP A 320 12.89 -2.60 -27.82
C TRP A 320 13.03 -2.23 -29.31
N VAL A 321 11.96 -2.43 -30.10
CA VAL A 321 11.95 -2.08 -31.54
C VAL A 321 12.03 -0.57 -31.74
N ARG A 322 11.28 0.22 -30.98
CA ARG A 322 11.23 1.69 -31.13
C ARG A 322 12.60 2.35 -31.02
N LEU A 323 13.47 1.82 -30.16
CA LEU A 323 14.84 2.36 -29.99
C LEU A 323 15.77 2.08 -31.18
N ARG A 324 15.41 1.12 -32.05
CA ARG A 324 16.28 0.59 -33.10
C ARG A 324 15.73 0.79 -34.50
N LEU A 325 14.42 1.03 -34.62
CA LEU A 325 13.76 1.31 -35.88
C LEU A 325 14.37 2.57 -36.50
N LYS A 326 14.80 2.46 -37.75
CA LYS A 326 15.26 3.59 -38.57
C LYS A 326 14.40 3.68 -39.81
N SER A 327 14.12 4.90 -40.26
CA SER A 327 13.48 5.09 -41.57
C SER A 327 14.46 4.80 -42.70
N ASP A 328 13.96 4.52 -43.89
CA ASP A 328 14.81 4.23 -45.06
C ASP A 328 15.83 5.35 -45.34
N ASN A 329 15.43 6.61 -45.16
CA ASN A 329 16.34 7.76 -45.28
C ASN A 329 17.47 7.72 -44.24
N GLN A 330 17.13 7.40 -42.99
CA GLN A 330 18.12 7.26 -41.93
C GLN A 330 19.08 6.08 -42.19
N VAL A 331 18.59 4.99 -42.80
CA VAL A 331 19.43 3.86 -43.22
C VAL A 331 20.35 4.26 -44.36
N ALA A 332 19.86 5.00 -45.35
CA ALA A 332 20.66 5.49 -46.48
C ALA A 332 21.83 6.39 -46.03
N GLU A 333 21.63 7.17 -44.97
CA GLU A 333 22.66 8.05 -44.39
C GLU A 333 23.70 7.33 -43.52
N LEU A 334 23.47 6.06 -43.16
CA LEU A 334 24.42 5.31 -42.32
C LEU A 334 25.75 5.09 -43.05
N GLY A 335 26.85 5.31 -42.31
CA GLY A 335 28.19 4.91 -42.72
C GLY A 335 28.43 3.41 -42.58
N ALA A 336 29.45 2.89 -43.26
CA ALA A 336 29.75 1.45 -43.32
C ALA A 336 29.91 0.77 -41.94
N GLU A 337 30.62 1.40 -41.00
CA GLU A 337 30.80 0.85 -39.65
C GLU A 337 29.50 0.83 -38.85
N ALA A 338 28.69 1.89 -38.97
CA ALA A 338 27.39 1.97 -38.31
C ALA A 338 26.41 0.92 -38.86
N CYS A 339 26.46 0.62 -40.16
CA CYS A 339 25.69 -0.47 -40.76
C CYS A 339 26.07 -1.84 -40.18
N VAL A 340 27.37 -2.11 -39.96
CA VAL A 340 27.84 -3.39 -39.40
C VAL A 340 27.41 -3.54 -37.93
N MET A 341 27.56 -2.47 -37.15
CA MET A 341 27.13 -2.47 -35.74
C MET A 341 25.62 -2.69 -35.62
N LEU A 342 24.82 -1.95 -36.41
CA LEU A 342 23.38 -2.09 -36.40
C LEU A 342 22.93 -3.49 -36.82
N GLU A 343 23.51 -4.07 -37.89
CA GLU A 343 23.16 -5.44 -38.29
C GLU A 343 23.47 -6.45 -37.19
N ARG A 344 24.60 -6.30 -36.50
CA ARG A 344 24.97 -7.18 -35.38
C ARG A 344 23.97 -7.08 -34.23
N GLU A 345 23.52 -5.89 -33.88
CA GLU A 345 22.50 -5.69 -32.84
C GLU A 345 21.16 -6.32 -33.24
N LEU A 346 20.72 -6.10 -34.48
CA LEU A 346 19.44 -6.63 -34.98
C LEU A 346 19.44 -8.16 -35.11
N LYS A 347 20.59 -8.78 -35.44
CA LYS A 347 20.74 -10.24 -35.46
C LYS A 347 20.62 -10.88 -34.08
N ASN A 348 20.97 -10.13 -33.03
CA ASN A 348 20.86 -10.57 -31.64
C ASN A 348 19.55 -10.06 -31.01
N ALA A 349 18.48 -9.98 -31.80
CA ALA A 349 17.17 -9.58 -31.31
C ALA A 349 16.65 -10.58 -30.25
N PRO A 350 16.06 -10.10 -29.14
CA PRO A 350 15.50 -10.96 -28.11
C PRO A 350 14.40 -11.90 -28.63
N ALA A 351 14.25 -13.05 -27.98
CA ALA A 351 13.24 -14.03 -28.36
C ALA A 351 11.80 -13.60 -27.99
N TYR A 352 11.65 -12.62 -27.09
CA TYR A 352 10.35 -12.13 -26.61
C TYR A 352 9.62 -11.18 -27.56
N LEU A 353 10.22 -10.82 -28.71
CA LEU A 353 9.58 -9.90 -29.66
C LEU A 353 8.28 -10.50 -30.21
N ALA A 354 7.29 -9.63 -30.42
CA ALA A 354 6.08 -9.98 -31.17
C ALA A 354 6.42 -10.27 -32.63
N ASP A 355 5.59 -11.06 -33.30
CA ASP A 355 5.84 -11.49 -34.68
C ASP A 355 5.89 -10.30 -35.65
N ASP A 356 4.99 -9.32 -35.50
CA ASP A 356 4.98 -8.08 -36.29
C ASP A 356 6.27 -7.27 -36.09
N ASP A 357 6.75 -7.21 -34.85
CA ASP A 357 7.98 -6.51 -34.48
C ASP A 357 9.20 -7.23 -35.03
N ARG A 358 9.24 -8.56 -34.99
CA ARG A 358 10.27 -9.38 -35.63
C ARG A 358 10.29 -9.15 -37.14
N ALA A 359 9.14 -9.14 -37.80
CA ALA A 359 9.06 -8.88 -39.24
C ALA A 359 9.63 -7.50 -39.62
N ARG A 360 9.37 -6.47 -38.81
CA ARG A 360 9.96 -5.13 -39.01
C ARG A 360 11.49 -5.13 -38.87
N ILE A 361 12.01 -5.88 -37.89
CA ILE A 361 13.46 -6.02 -37.70
C ILE A 361 14.10 -6.75 -38.88
N GLU A 362 13.46 -7.80 -39.40
CA GLU A 362 13.93 -8.52 -40.58
C GLU A 362 14.00 -7.61 -41.82
N GLN A 363 12.97 -6.78 -42.04
CA GLN A 363 12.97 -5.77 -43.11
C GLN A 363 14.12 -4.77 -42.94
N LEU A 364 14.35 -4.28 -41.71
CA LEU A 364 15.46 -3.37 -41.43
C LEU A 364 16.82 -4.03 -41.67
N VAL A 365 17.00 -5.31 -41.31
CA VAL A 365 18.22 -6.07 -41.60
C VAL A 365 18.49 -6.15 -43.09
N VAL A 366 17.45 -6.39 -43.91
CA VAL A 366 17.59 -6.42 -45.38
C VAL A 366 18.04 -5.05 -45.90
N ALA A 367 17.40 -3.97 -45.46
CA ALA A 367 17.77 -2.61 -45.86
C ALA A 367 19.21 -2.25 -45.47
N VAL A 368 19.64 -2.62 -44.27
CA VAL A 368 21.02 -2.39 -43.79
C VAL A 368 22.03 -3.20 -44.62
N ARG A 369 21.74 -4.46 -44.96
CA ARG A 369 22.61 -5.27 -45.82
C ARG A 369 22.74 -4.70 -47.23
N GLN A 370 21.63 -4.23 -47.80
CA GLN A 370 21.66 -3.56 -49.09
C GLN A 370 22.57 -2.32 -49.04
N ARG A 371 22.46 -1.52 -47.97
CA ARG A 371 23.32 -0.35 -47.78
C ARG A 371 24.80 -0.72 -47.59
N GLN A 372 25.10 -1.80 -46.88
CA GLN A 372 26.47 -2.31 -46.77
C GLN A 372 27.04 -2.73 -48.14
N ALA A 373 26.23 -3.40 -48.98
CA ALA A 373 26.63 -3.79 -50.33
C ALA A 373 26.92 -2.56 -51.21
N GLU A 374 26.10 -1.50 -51.10
CA GLU A 374 26.37 -0.22 -51.77
C GLU A 374 27.69 0.41 -51.34
N HIS A 375 27.97 0.44 -50.03
CA HIS A 375 29.26 0.94 -49.52
C HIS A 375 30.45 0.10 -50.01
N ALA A 376 30.29 -1.23 -50.08
CA ALA A 376 31.31 -2.12 -50.60
C ALA A 376 31.58 -1.86 -52.09
N GLU A 377 30.53 -1.69 -52.89
CA GLU A 377 30.63 -1.37 -54.31
C GLU A 377 31.21 0.04 -54.55
N GLN A 378 30.85 1.02 -53.74
CA GLN A 378 31.47 2.36 -53.80
C GLN A 378 32.96 2.31 -53.51
N LYS A 379 33.39 1.52 -52.50
CA LYS A 379 34.80 1.30 -52.21
C LYS A 379 35.52 0.57 -53.34
N ARG A 380 34.91 -0.47 -53.93
CA ARG A 380 35.43 -1.17 -55.12
C ARG A 380 35.64 -0.18 -56.26
N ARG A 381 34.59 0.56 -56.65
CA ARG A 381 34.65 1.56 -57.73
C ARG A 381 35.72 2.62 -57.47
N ALA A 382 35.84 3.13 -56.26
CA ALA A 382 36.86 4.11 -55.92
C ALA A 382 38.28 3.55 -56.10
N ARG A 383 38.53 2.29 -55.69
CA ARG A 383 39.82 1.61 -55.91
C ARG A 383 40.10 1.39 -57.41
N VAL A 384 39.09 0.93 -58.15
CA VAL A 384 39.18 0.72 -59.60
C VAL A 384 39.44 2.04 -60.34
N ILE A 385 38.71 3.11 -60.02
CA ILE A 385 38.92 4.44 -60.63
C ILE A 385 40.31 4.98 -60.29
N ALA A 386 40.74 4.91 -59.02
CA ALA A 386 42.07 5.37 -58.61
C ALA A 386 43.18 4.57 -59.30
N TRP A 387 42.96 3.27 -59.54
CA TRP A 387 43.85 2.43 -60.31
C TRP A 387 43.83 2.78 -61.80
N GLN A 388 42.66 2.96 -62.42
CA GLN A 388 42.48 3.39 -63.82
C GLN A 388 43.14 4.74 -64.10
N GLN A 389 43.00 5.72 -63.19
CA GLN A 389 43.60 7.05 -63.33
C GLN A 389 45.12 7.01 -63.50
N ARG A 390 45.81 6.00 -62.94
CA ARG A 390 47.26 5.82 -63.12
C ARG A 390 47.65 5.59 -64.59
N PHE A 391 46.73 5.01 -65.36
CA PHE A 391 46.94 4.71 -66.78
C PHE A 391 46.42 5.83 -67.68
N CYS A 392 45.30 6.47 -67.32
CA CYS A 392 44.79 7.63 -68.06
C CYS A 392 45.67 8.88 -67.90
N ALA A 393 46.47 8.96 -66.83
CA ALA A 393 47.43 10.03 -66.60
C ALA A 393 48.81 9.77 -67.22
N LEU A 394 49.00 8.67 -67.96
CA LEU A 394 50.22 8.45 -68.73
C LEU A 394 50.28 9.52 -69.83
N GLY A 395 51.38 10.28 -69.86
CA GLY A 395 51.65 11.29 -70.88
C GLY A 395 51.97 10.65 -72.24
N SER A 396 52.79 11.31 -73.06
CA SER A 396 53.22 10.71 -74.33
C SER A 396 53.92 9.36 -74.10
N MET A 397 53.36 8.29 -74.66
CA MET A 397 53.88 6.91 -74.51
C MET A 397 55.32 6.77 -75.05
N GLU A 398 55.74 7.66 -75.94
CA GLU A 398 57.09 7.71 -76.52
C GLU A 398 58.20 7.96 -75.49
N GLN A 399 57.88 8.48 -74.31
CA GLN A 399 58.86 8.83 -73.26
C GLN A 399 59.04 7.74 -72.19
N ILE A 400 58.31 6.64 -72.30
CA ILE A 400 58.33 5.54 -71.32
C ILE A 400 59.37 4.51 -71.76
N ASP A 401 60.28 4.14 -70.86
CA ASP A 401 61.28 3.10 -71.13
C ASP A 401 60.67 1.69 -71.12
N ARG A 402 61.40 0.73 -71.71
CA ARG A 402 60.93 -0.66 -71.87
C ARG A 402 60.53 -1.30 -70.54
N HIS A 403 61.33 -1.11 -69.49
CA HIS A 403 61.07 -1.73 -68.20
C HIS A 403 59.81 -1.16 -67.53
N ALA A 404 59.61 0.16 -67.63
CA ALA A 404 58.39 0.81 -67.17
C ALA A 404 57.17 0.38 -67.98
N THR A 405 57.28 0.17 -69.30
CA THR A 405 56.19 -0.38 -70.13
C THR A 405 55.81 -1.79 -69.71
N GLU A 406 56.78 -2.67 -69.44
CA GLU A 406 56.54 -4.04 -68.95
C GLU A 406 55.86 -4.05 -67.57
N GLU A 407 56.31 -3.22 -66.62
CA GLU A 407 55.70 -3.11 -65.29
C GLU A 407 54.29 -2.48 -65.33
N LEU A 408 54.05 -1.52 -66.23
CA LEU A 408 52.72 -0.97 -66.47
C LEU A 408 51.76 -2.02 -67.05
N LEU A 409 52.19 -2.81 -68.04
CA LEU A 409 51.40 -3.90 -68.60
C LEU A 409 51.11 -4.99 -67.56
N LYS A 410 52.07 -5.32 -66.71
CA LYS A 410 51.90 -6.28 -65.60
C LYS A 410 50.88 -5.77 -64.58
N THR A 411 50.94 -4.49 -64.21
CA THR A 411 49.99 -3.86 -63.30
C THR A 411 48.59 -3.75 -63.91
N LEU A 412 48.49 -3.51 -65.23
CA LEU A 412 47.22 -3.43 -65.95
C LEU A 412 46.54 -4.81 -66.05
N ARG A 413 47.32 -5.88 -66.19
CA ARG A 413 46.85 -7.28 -66.19
C ARG A 413 46.46 -7.80 -64.79
N GLY A 414 46.82 -7.09 -63.73
CA GLY A 414 46.50 -7.42 -62.34
C GLY A 414 45.67 -6.35 -61.64
N PRO A 415 44.37 -6.19 -61.97
CA PRO A 415 43.53 -5.19 -61.34
C PRO A 415 43.31 -5.49 -59.84
N PRO A 416 43.10 -4.45 -59.01
CA PRO A 416 42.90 -4.61 -57.56
C PRO A 416 41.58 -5.29 -57.19
N ASP A 417 40.57 -5.23 -58.07
CA ASP A 417 39.25 -5.85 -57.93
C ASP A 417 38.78 -6.35 -59.30
N GLU A 418 37.77 -7.22 -59.33
CA GLU A 418 37.14 -7.67 -60.58
C GLU A 418 36.52 -6.47 -61.33
N LEU A 419 36.91 -6.34 -62.61
CA LEU A 419 36.47 -5.24 -63.47
C LEU A 419 35.16 -5.58 -64.18
N LEU A 420 34.25 -4.61 -64.22
CA LEU A 420 33.04 -4.66 -65.02
C LEU A 420 33.38 -4.57 -66.52
N PRO A 421 32.51 -5.07 -67.43
CA PRO A 421 32.75 -5.02 -68.87
C PRO A 421 33.04 -3.60 -69.40
N SER A 422 32.35 -2.58 -68.87
CA SER A 422 32.59 -1.18 -69.23
C SER A 422 33.94 -0.65 -68.73
N GLU A 423 34.38 -1.08 -67.54
CA GLU A 423 35.68 -0.71 -66.96
C GLU A 423 36.84 -1.34 -67.73
N LYS A 424 36.66 -2.55 -68.26
CA LYS A 424 37.62 -3.23 -69.16
C LYS A 424 37.74 -2.52 -70.51
N ALA A 425 36.60 -2.21 -71.14
CA ALA A 425 36.56 -1.55 -72.44
C ALA A 425 37.30 -0.20 -72.45
N MET A 426 37.33 0.51 -71.32
CA MET A 426 38.06 1.78 -71.19
C MET A 426 39.60 1.60 -71.20
N LEU A 427 40.09 0.44 -70.76
CA LEU A 427 41.52 0.14 -70.64
C LEU A 427 42.08 -0.60 -71.85
N ASP A 428 41.23 -1.24 -72.65
CA ASP A 428 41.65 -1.97 -73.85
C ASP A 428 42.50 -1.12 -74.83
N PRO A 429 42.17 0.16 -75.11
CA PRO A 429 43.00 0.99 -75.97
C PRO A 429 44.38 1.30 -75.38
N VAL A 430 44.45 1.52 -74.05
CA VAL A 430 45.72 1.79 -73.35
C VAL A 430 46.58 0.53 -73.32
N MET A 431 45.97 -0.63 -73.07
CA MET A 431 46.64 -1.92 -73.13
C MET A 431 47.18 -2.22 -74.53
N ALA A 432 46.38 -1.99 -75.57
CA ALA A 432 46.80 -2.15 -76.96
C ALA A 432 47.96 -1.22 -77.32
N ALA A 433 47.90 0.04 -76.90
CA ALA A 433 48.94 1.02 -77.19
C ALA A 433 50.25 0.76 -76.44
N LEU A 434 50.20 0.36 -75.16
CA LEU A 434 51.39 -0.06 -74.41
C LEU A 434 52.02 -1.35 -74.99
N THR A 435 51.19 -2.27 -75.48
CA THR A 435 51.67 -3.48 -76.17
C THR A 435 52.34 -3.11 -77.50
N ALA A 436 51.71 -2.24 -78.29
CA ALA A 436 52.27 -1.76 -79.55
C ALA A 436 53.58 -0.97 -79.36
N HIS A 437 53.68 -0.15 -78.31
CA HIS A 437 54.90 0.59 -77.97
C HIS A 437 56.04 -0.36 -77.57
N LEU A 438 55.74 -1.38 -76.75
CA LEU A 438 56.72 -2.41 -76.39
C LEU A 438 57.19 -3.20 -77.61
N ASP A 439 56.26 -3.57 -78.49
CA ASP A 439 56.56 -4.25 -79.75
C ASP A 439 57.42 -3.37 -80.67
N GLN A 440 57.14 -2.07 -80.75
CA GLN A 440 57.94 -1.10 -81.50
C GLN A 440 59.36 -0.97 -80.95
N MET A 441 59.54 -0.83 -79.63
CA MET A 441 60.88 -0.77 -79.03
C MET A 441 61.68 -2.06 -79.28
N SER A 442 61.01 -3.22 -79.22
CA SER A 442 61.61 -4.51 -79.56
C SER A 442 62.01 -4.57 -81.04
N MET A 443 61.17 -4.05 -81.94
CA MET A 443 61.47 -3.96 -83.37
C MET A 443 62.63 -3.00 -83.66
N ASP A 444 62.69 -1.84 -83.00
CA ASP A 444 63.77 -0.87 -83.12
C ASP A 444 65.11 -1.45 -82.62
N GLU A 445 65.10 -2.22 -81.52
CA GLU A 445 66.27 -2.97 -81.06
C GLU A 445 66.73 -4.01 -82.09
N ILE A 446 65.80 -4.75 -82.70
CA ILE A 446 66.10 -5.73 -83.76
C ILE A 446 66.70 -5.02 -84.98
N VAL A 447 66.12 -3.89 -85.41
CA VAL A 447 66.61 -3.10 -86.54
C VAL A 447 68.00 -2.54 -86.25
N ALA A 448 68.22 -1.90 -85.10
CA ALA A 448 69.54 -1.40 -84.71
C ALA A 448 70.59 -2.53 -84.65
N ARG A 449 70.20 -3.72 -84.18
CA ARG A 449 71.08 -4.90 -84.15
C ARG A 449 71.37 -5.43 -85.56
N ILE A 450 70.42 -5.33 -86.49
CA ILE A 450 70.63 -5.65 -87.91
C ILE A 450 71.56 -4.61 -88.56
N GLU A 451 71.41 -3.32 -88.24
CA GLU A 451 72.28 -2.24 -88.72
C GLU A 451 73.74 -2.39 -88.27
N GLN A 452 73.97 -2.95 -87.07
CA GLN A 452 75.30 -3.28 -86.56
C GLN A 452 75.94 -4.52 -87.22
N LEU A 453 75.19 -5.31 -88.00
CA LEU A 453 75.76 -6.42 -88.77
C LEU A 453 76.57 -5.90 -89.96
N THR A 454 77.61 -6.64 -90.35
CA THR A 454 78.35 -6.40 -91.59
C THR A 454 77.41 -6.42 -92.81
N LEU A 455 77.64 -5.51 -93.77
CA LEU A 455 76.85 -5.32 -95.01
C LEU A 455 76.48 -6.62 -95.77
N GLU A 456 77.39 -7.60 -95.76
CA GLU A 456 77.18 -8.90 -96.41
C GLU A 456 76.11 -9.75 -95.71
N ARG A 457 76.03 -9.69 -94.37
CA ARG A 457 75.04 -10.38 -93.55
C ARG A 457 73.68 -9.71 -93.62
N GLN A 458 73.63 -8.38 -93.67
CA GLN A 458 72.39 -7.63 -93.90
C GLN A 458 71.72 -8.06 -95.21
N ARG A 459 72.49 -8.11 -96.32
CA ARG A 459 71.99 -8.54 -97.63
C ARG A 459 71.43 -9.97 -97.62
N LYS A 460 72.09 -10.91 -96.93
CA LYS A 460 71.58 -12.28 -96.75
C LYS A 460 70.27 -12.32 -95.94
N LEU A 461 70.14 -11.46 -94.94
CA LEU A 461 68.96 -11.39 -94.08
C LEU A 461 67.75 -10.82 -94.86
N TYR A 462 67.97 -9.76 -95.64
CA TYR A 462 66.95 -9.21 -96.55
C TYR A 462 66.51 -10.23 -97.61
N GLN A 463 67.43 -10.97 -98.22
CA GLN A 463 67.08 -12.02 -99.18
C GLN A 463 66.24 -13.13 -98.55
N ARG A 464 66.56 -13.54 -97.31
CA ARG A 464 65.76 -14.54 -96.57
C ARG A 464 64.37 -14.02 -96.19
N LEU A 465 64.25 -12.76 -95.76
CA LEU A 465 62.96 -12.17 -95.44
C LEU A 465 62.09 -12.00 -96.69
N ALA A 466 62.67 -11.52 -97.80
CA ALA A 466 61.98 -11.36 -99.08
C ALA A 466 61.46 -12.70 -99.64
N ALA A 467 62.24 -13.78 -99.52
CA ALA A 467 61.78 -15.12 -99.90
C ALA A 467 60.60 -15.60 -99.02
N ARG A 468 60.58 -15.23 -97.74
CA ARG A 468 59.53 -15.65 -96.80
C ARG A 468 58.22 -14.91 -97.00
N PHE A 469 58.25 -13.62 -97.32
CA PHE A 469 57.04 -12.85 -97.63
C PHE A 469 56.40 -13.30 -98.95
N ALA A 470 57.22 -13.69 -99.93
CA ALA A 470 56.76 -14.24 -101.20
C ALA A 470 56.01 -15.58 -101.06
N ASP A 471 56.25 -16.36 -100.00
CA ASP A 471 55.49 -17.59 -99.71
C ASP A 471 54.14 -17.30 -99.00
N THR A 472 54.02 -16.23 -98.21
CA THR A 472 52.78 -15.90 -97.47
C THR A 472 51.71 -15.18 -98.31
N ASP A 473 52.08 -14.41 -99.32
CA ASP A 473 51.10 -13.74 -100.20
C ASP A 473 50.30 -14.73 -101.06
N VAL A 474 50.78 -15.97 -101.20
CA VAL A 474 50.09 -17.03 -101.95
C VAL A 474 48.93 -17.66 -101.15
N GLU A 475 48.91 -17.55 -99.82
CA GLU A 475 47.83 -18.11 -99.00
C GLU A 475 46.69 -17.10 -98.68
N ALA A 476 46.93 -15.79 -98.76
CA ALA A 476 45.93 -14.77 -98.42
C ALA A 476 44.94 -14.42 -99.55
N GLU A 477 45.21 -14.82 -100.80
CA GLU A 477 44.28 -14.68 -101.93
C GLU A 477 43.29 -15.86 -102.07
N ALA A 478 43.30 -16.82 -101.13
CA ALA A 478 42.48 -18.04 -101.19
C ALA A 478 41.36 -18.16 -100.13
N VAL A 479 40.99 -17.07 -99.43
CA VAL A 479 39.81 -16.99 -98.55
C VAL A 479 39.10 -15.66 -98.79
#